data_AF-A0A813G9W5-F1
#
_entry.id   AF-A0A813G9W5-F1
#
_cell.length_a   1.000
_cell.length_b   1.000
_cell.length_c   1.000
_cell.angle_alpha   90.00
_cell.angle_beta   90.00
_cell.angle_gamma   90.00
#
_symmetry.space_group_name_H-M   'P 1'
#
loop_
_entity.id
_entity.type
_entity.pdbx_description
1 polymer ?
#
loop_
_entity_poly.entity_id
_entity_poly.type
_entity_poly.pdbx_seq_one_letter_code
_entity_poly.pdbx_strand_id
1 'polypeptide(L)'
;MAFSFVRAVAVAAVAGASGEFLGKAVPSVCGDDPAKVADCEKPDFGSCGNACCLVELSLPNEGAADVYFRLKSLLDSKVDGTFGHAYGDDLRPASIIEPENFQFMLQGRHDAPMYKGENADILDFNIYKTPTGGSVLRMFSLSTIHGALGDNGQNYKNLAYLSHQLDADNKLAVKHGCGMRPASTTSSAVFSPTASNPSPSVCGDDPAKVADCEKSDMGSCGNACCVVELAFPNLGAADVYSSVKSLLESKVDGTYEYVSGGSPNPVDDLRPFKISQPEEFQFILQGRHSAPQYKGENADILDFAIYKTSTGGSVLRMFSLSRIHGALGDAGQNYKTLAYLSHQLDANSKLTVQHGCGSAIEKELQVL
;
A
#
# COMPACT_ATOMS: atom_id res chain seq x y z
N MET A 1 -16.82 -37.60 -20.39
CA MET A 1 -16.52 -37.39 -18.96
C MET A 1 -15.02 -37.56 -18.76
N ALA A 2 -14.31 -36.47 -18.50
CA ALA A 2 -13.02 -36.44 -17.80
C ALA A 2 -12.64 -34.96 -17.63
N PHE A 3 -12.97 -34.40 -16.46
CA PHE A 3 -12.47 -33.10 -16.03
C PHE A 3 -11.04 -33.30 -15.51
N SER A 4 -10.06 -32.68 -16.16
CA SER A 4 -8.69 -32.64 -15.67
C SER A 4 -8.50 -31.37 -14.85
N PHE A 5 -8.31 -31.53 -13.54
CA PHE A 5 -7.87 -30.48 -12.63
C PHE A 5 -6.43 -30.09 -12.98
N VAL A 6 -6.18 -28.80 -13.25
CA VAL A 6 -4.82 -28.25 -13.37
C VAL A 6 -4.54 -27.44 -12.10
N ARG A 7 -3.51 -27.87 -11.37
CA ARG A 7 -2.93 -27.23 -10.19
C ARG A 7 -2.41 -25.82 -10.52
N ALA A 8 -2.54 -24.93 -9.54
CA ALA A 8 -1.90 -23.62 -9.51
C ALA A 8 -0.40 -23.70 -9.85
N VAL A 9 0.04 -22.81 -10.73
CA VAL A 9 1.46 -22.65 -11.09
C VAL A 9 2.07 -21.69 -10.06
N ALA A 10 2.85 -22.26 -9.14
CA ALA A 10 3.84 -21.53 -8.38
C ALA A 10 4.86 -20.90 -9.34
N VAL A 11 5.28 -19.66 -9.03
CA VAL A 11 6.39 -19.00 -9.71
C VAL A 11 7.61 -19.92 -9.61
N ALA A 12 8.07 -20.42 -10.74
CA ALA A 12 9.28 -21.22 -10.81
C ALA A 12 10.49 -20.32 -10.51
N ALA A 13 10.95 -20.38 -9.26
CA ALA A 13 12.28 -19.93 -8.89
C ALA A 13 13.29 -20.72 -9.74
N VAL A 14 14.21 -20.00 -10.39
CA VAL A 14 15.35 -20.59 -11.08
C VAL A 14 16.15 -21.39 -10.05
N ALA A 15 16.10 -22.72 -10.16
CA ALA A 15 16.80 -23.65 -9.28
C ALA A 15 18.32 -23.56 -9.53
N GLY A 16 18.96 -22.56 -8.94
CA GLY A 16 20.38 -22.66 -8.56
C GLY A 16 20.46 -23.51 -7.31
N ALA A 17 21.22 -24.60 -7.36
CA ALA A 17 21.36 -25.59 -6.29
C ALA A 17 21.56 -24.94 -4.91
N SER A 18 20.52 -24.95 -4.09
CA SER A 18 20.53 -24.53 -2.69
C SER A 18 21.02 -25.69 -1.83
N GLY A 19 22.18 -25.51 -1.19
CA GLY A 19 22.58 -26.35 -0.06
C GLY A 19 21.55 -26.22 1.06
N GLU A 20 21.24 -27.36 1.69
CA GLU A 20 20.30 -27.50 2.80
C GLU A 20 20.68 -26.59 3.99
N PHE A 21 20.12 -25.38 4.03
CA PHE A 21 19.85 -24.68 5.28
C PHE A 21 18.43 -25.08 5.71
N LEU A 22 18.30 -26.15 6.50
CA LEU A 22 17.11 -26.41 7.30
C LEU A 22 17.05 -25.38 8.45
N GLY A 23 16.86 -24.11 8.08
CA GLY A 23 16.62 -23.02 9.02
C GLY A 23 15.27 -23.23 9.71
N LYS A 24 15.21 -22.96 11.02
CA LYS A 24 13.94 -22.92 11.75
C LYS A 24 12.97 -21.99 11.01
N ALA A 25 11.72 -22.43 10.86
CA ALA A 25 10.66 -21.61 10.29
C ALA A 25 10.60 -20.26 11.03
N VAL A 26 10.63 -19.16 10.27
CA VAL A 26 10.46 -17.81 10.82
C VAL A 26 8.97 -17.61 11.07
N PRO A 27 8.53 -17.35 12.32
CA PRO A 27 7.11 -17.34 12.67
C PRO A 27 6.26 -16.30 11.93
N SER A 28 6.87 -15.22 11.44
CA SER A 28 6.19 -14.14 10.71
C SER A 28 6.10 -14.36 9.20
N VAL A 29 6.53 -15.51 8.66
CA VAL A 29 6.60 -15.73 7.21
C VAL A 29 5.65 -16.84 6.79
N CYS A 30 4.89 -16.61 5.71
CA CYS A 30 3.91 -17.58 5.19
C CYS A 30 4.54 -18.77 4.46
N GLY A 31 5.73 -18.59 3.90
CA GLY A 31 6.46 -19.64 3.18
C GLY A 31 5.73 -20.13 1.93
N ASP A 32 6.10 -21.33 1.46
CA ASP A 32 5.60 -21.89 0.19
C ASP A 32 4.24 -22.59 0.29
N ASP A 33 3.77 -22.90 1.50
CA ASP A 33 2.48 -23.55 1.76
C ASP A 33 1.63 -22.72 2.74
N PRO A 34 1.20 -21.51 2.31
CA PRO A 34 0.53 -20.55 3.19
C PRO A 34 -0.78 -21.09 3.76
N ALA A 35 -1.44 -22.03 3.08
CA ALA A 35 -2.68 -22.64 3.55
C ALA A 35 -2.52 -23.44 4.87
N LYS A 36 -1.29 -23.77 5.27
CA LYS A 36 -0.98 -24.46 6.53
C LYS A 36 -0.39 -23.55 7.59
N VAL A 37 -0.19 -22.27 7.29
CA VAL A 37 0.41 -21.29 8.19
C VAL A 37 -0.70 -20.38 8.72
N ALA A 38 -0.79 -20.26 10.04
CA ALA A 38 -1.77 -19.38 10.68
C ALA A 38 -1.57 -17.94 10.20
N ASP A 39 -2.66 -17.19 10.03
CA ASP A 39 -2.70 -15.80 9.57
C ASP A 39 -2.20 -15.58 8.13
N CYS A 40 -2.09 -16.64 7.32
CA CYS A 40 -1.74 -16.54 5.89
C CYS A 40 -2.96 -16.78 4.96
N GLU A 41 -4.17 -16.88 5.53
CA GLU A 41 -5.40 -17.10 4.79
C GLU A 41 -5.98 -15.85 4.10
N LYS A 42 -5.24 -14.73 4.14
CA LYS A 42 -5.68 -13.40 3.68
C LYS A 42 -4.83 -12.82 2.54
N PRO A 43 -4.68 -13.54 1.41
CA PRO A 43 -3.89 -13.05 0.29
C PRO A 43 -4.47 -11.77 -0.30
N ASP A 44 -3.63 -10.75 -0.46
CA ASP A 44 -4.01 -9.49 -1.10
C ASP A 44 -3.58 -9.45 -2.57
N PHE A 45 -4.54 -9.17 -3.46
CA PHE A 45 -4.33 -9.18 -4.91
C PHE A 45 -4.26 -7.76 -5.47
N GLY A 46 -3.40 -6.90 -4.91
CA GLY A 46 -3.15 -5.57 -5.47
C GLY A 46 -4.11 -4.50 -4.99
N SER A 47 -4.53 -4.52 -3.72
CA SER A 47 -5.42 -3.50 -3.16
C SER A 47 -4.79 -2.11 -3.22
N CYS A 48 -3.46 -2.01 -3.12
CA CYS A 48 -2.69 -0.79 -3.28
C CYS A 48 -1.89 -0.79 -4.60
N GLY A 49 -2.40 -1.41 -5.68
CA GLY A 49 -1.60 -1.67 -6.89
C GLY A 49 -0.65 -2.86 -6.71
N ASN A 50 0.12 -2.85 -5.62
CA ASN A 50 0.73 -4.04 -5.02
C ASN A 50 -0.12 -4.57 -3.85
N ALA A 51 0.28 -5.73 -3.32
CA ALA A 51 -0.28 -6.27 -2.09
C ALA A 51 -0.01 -5.35 -0.91
N CYS A 52 -1.06 -5.05 -0.16
CA CYS A 52 -0.97 -4.27 1.06
C CYS A 52 -1.98 -4.75 2.10
N CYS A 53 -1.77 -4.36 3.35
CA CYS A 53 -2.68 -4.65 4.44
C CYS A 53 -2.69 -3.52 5.46
N LEU A 54 -3.89 -3.06 5.83
CA LEU A 54 -4.13 -2.07 6.87
C LEU A 54 -5.04 -2.66 7.94
N VAL A 55 -4.59 -2.63 9.18
CA VAL A 55 -5.34 -3.11 10.34
C VAL A 55 -5.30 -2.12 11.50
N GLU A 56 -6.26 -2.25 12.41
CA GLU A 56 -6.26 -1.56 13.69
C GLU A 56 -6.33 -2.58 14.85
N LEU A 57 -5.57 -2.28 15.90
CA LEU A 57 -5.52 -3.00 17.15
C LEU A 57 -5.99 -2.08 18.28
N SER A 58 -7.13 -2.39 18.88
CA SER A 58 -7.67 -1.64 20.02
C SER A 58 -7.06 -2.11 21.33
N LEU A 59 -6.45 -1.20 22.09
CA LEU A 59 -5.77 -1.48 23.36
C LEU A 59 -6.40 -0.61 24.46
N PRO A 60 -7.61 -0.97 24.94
CA PRO A 60 -8.44 -0.09 25.77
C PRO A 60 -7.83 0.23 27.14
N ASN A 61 -6.88 -0.59 27.61
CA ASN A 61 -6.25 -0.46 28.92
C ASN A 61 -4.77 -0.02 28.84
N GLU A 62 -4.27 0.29 27.64
CA GLU A 62 -2.88 0.72 27.44
C GLU A 62 -2.79 2.14 26.93
N GLY A 63 -1.92 2.95 27.54
CA GLY A 63 -1.62 4.29 27.09
C GLY A 63 -0.80 4.26 25.79
N ALA A 64 -1.04 5.25 24.92
CA ALA A 64 -0.35 5.34 23.62
C ALA A 64 1.19 5.31 23.74
N ALA A 65 1.75 5.87 24.80
CA ALA A 65 3.20 5.86 25.03
C ALA A 65 3.74 4.46 25.35
N ASP A 66 3.01 3.67 26.14
CA ASP A 66 3.41 2.31 26.49
C ASP A 66 3.40 1.41 25.25
N VAL A 67 2.35 1.53 24.42
CA VAL A 67 2.24 0.83 23.13
C VAL A 67 3.39 1.23 22.21
N TYR A 68 3.69 2.53 22.11
CA TYR A 68 4.80 3.04 21.29
C TYR A 68 6.14 2.43 21.70
N PHE A 69 6.50 2.48 22.98
CA PHE A 69 7.80 1.97 23.44
C PHE A 69 7.89 0.45 23.34
N ARG A 70 6.79 -0.28 23.56
CA ARG A 70 6.75 -1.74 23.38
C ARG A 70 6.94 -2.12 21.91
N LEU A 71 6.17 -1.52 21.00
CA LEU A 71 6.29 -1.78 19.57
C LEU A 71 7.68 -1.41 19.05
N LYS A 72 8.20 -0.24 19.43
CA LYS A 72 9.57 0.16 19.08
C LYS A 72 10.60 -0.86 19.58
N SER A 73 10.45 -1.36 20.81
CA SER A 73 11.33 -2.40 21.37
C SER A 73 11.28 -3.71 20.57
N LEU A 74 10.10 -4.15 20.11
CA LEU A 74 9.96 -5.33 19.24
C LEU A 74 10.71 -5.15 17.91
N LEU A 75 10.62 -3.96 17.32
CA LEU A 75 11.30 -3.64 16.06
C LEU A 75 12.81 -3.47 16.24
N ASP A 76 13.27 -2.80 17.30
CA ASP A 76 14.69 -2.60 17.62
C ASP A 76 15.38 -3.94 17.94
N SER A 77 14.70 -4.81 18.70
CA SER A 77 15.21 -6.14 19.07
C SER A 77 15.17 -7.14 17.92
N LYS A 78 14.52 -6.79 16.80
CA LYS A 78 14.23 -7.70 15.69
C LYS A 78 13.59 -8.97 16.22
N VAL A 79 12.39 -8.85 16.78
CA VAL A 79 11.70 -9.89 17.58
C VAL A 79 11.79 -11.34 17.04
N ASP A 80 11.90 -11.56 15.73
CA ASP A 80 12.17 -12.86 15.11
C ASP A 80 13.34 -12.87 14.10
N GLY A 81 14.15 -11.82 14.10
CA GLY A 81 15.27 -11.58 13.20
C GLY A 81 14.89 -10.92 11.86
N THR A 82 13.60 -10.74 11.57
CA THR A 82 13.14 -10.19 10.28
C THR A 82 12.53 -8.79 10.39
N PHE A 83 12.03 -8.39 11.55
CA PHE A 83 11.59 -7.02 11.76
C PHE A 83 12.76 -6.07 12.02
N GLY A 84 12.58 -4.80 11.66
CA GLY A 84 13.52 -3.72 11.98
C GLY A 84 12.82 -2.38 12.16
N HIS A 85 13.30 -1.58 13.10
CA HIS A 85 12.90 -0.19 13.26
C HIS A 85 13.64 0.69 12.24
N ALA A 86 12.92 1.62 11.61
CA ALA A 86 13.50 2.64 10.74
C ALA A 86 13.52 4.00 11.44
N TYR A 87 12.34 4.54 11.75
CA TYR A 87 12.16 5.91 12.28
C TYR A 87 10.94 5.99 13.20
N GLY A 88 10.83 7.06 13.98
CA GLY A 88 9.64 7.35 14.77
C GLY A 88 9.60 8.76 15.34
N ASP A 89 8.39 9.28 15.53
CA ASP A 89 8.11 10.64 15.97
C ASP A 89 7.11 10.68 17.13
N ASP A 90 7.34 11.61 18.04
CA ASP A 90 6.39 12.02 19.08
C ASP A 90 5.55 13.18 18.55
N LEU A 91 4.27 12.91 18.29
CA LEU A 91 3.34 13.86 17.69
C LEU A 91 2.60 14.71 18.74
N ARG A 92 2.76 14.41 20.04
CA ARG A 92 2.09 15.15 21.12
C ARG A 92 2.40 16.66 21.10
N PRO A 93 3.64 17.11 20.83
CA PRO A 93 3.93 18.54 20.71
C PRO A 93 3.15 19.24 19.60
N ALA A 94 2.78 18.52 18.53
CA ALA A 94 2.01 19.06 17.41
C ALA A 94 0.50 19.17 17.70
N SER A 95 0.01 18.54 18.78
CA SER A 95 -1.41 18.62 19.21
C SER A 95 -2.42 18.24 18.11
N ILE A 96 -2.10 17.19 17.34
CA ILE A 96 -2.96 16.72 16.25
C ILE A 96 -4.10 15.90 16.84
N ILE A 97 -5.26 16.54 16.98
CA ILE A 97 -6.46 15.97 17.61
C ILE A 97 -7.52 15.49 16.61
N GLU A 98 -7.37 15.82 15.34
CA GLU A 98 -8.29 15.47 14.25
C GLU A 98 -7.54 14.86 13.06
N PRO A 99 -8.14 13.90 12.33
CA PRO A 99 -9.43 13.25 12.61
C PRO A 99 -9.37 12.28 13.81
N GLU A 100 -8.16 11.96 14.27
CA GLU A 100 -7.89 11.16 15.46
C GLU A 100 -6.83 11.85 16.31
N ASN A 101 -6.81 11.53 17.60
CA ASN A 101 -5.87 12.10 18.56
C ASN A 101 -4.50 11.41 18.48
N PHE A 102 -3.79 11.61 17.37
CA PHE A 102 -2.48 11.01 17.09
C PHE A 102 -1.45 11.44 18.13
N GLN A 103 -0.78 10.46 18.71
CA GLN A 103 0.23 10.67 19.76
C GLN A 103 1.62 10.30 19.27
N PHE A 104 1.73 9.22 18.51
CA PHE A 104 3.01 8.73 17.99
C PHE A 104 2.83 8.17 16.59
N MET A 105 3.92 8.22 15.84
CA MET A 105 4.06 7.46 14.62
C MET A 105 5.43 6.80 14.57
N LEU A 106 5.53 5.68 13.89
CA LEU A 106 6.81 5.05 13.60
C LEU A 106 6.74 4.28 12.28
N GLN A 107 7.92 4.02 11.74
CA GLN A 107 8.11 3.22 10.55
C GLN A 107 9.08 2.08 10.86
N GLY A 108 8.79 0.92 10.30
CA GLY A 108 9.61 -0.26 10.36
C GLY A 108 9.73 -0.93 9.00
N ARG A 109 10.34 -2.10 9.01
CA ARG A 109 10.49 -2.97 7.85
C ARG A 109 10.37 -4.43 8.25
N HIS A 110 9.97 -5.27 7.30
CA HIS A 110 10.01 -6.72 7.43
C HIS A 110 10.88 -7.33 6.32
N ASP A 111 12.03 -7.86 6.72
CA ASP A 111 13.00 -8.55 5.87
C ASP A 111 12.71 -10.05 5.84
N ALA A 112 11.67 -10.45 5.10
CA ALA A 112 11.42 -11.86 4.86
C ALA A 112 12.70 -12.53 4.27
N PRO A 113 12.96 -13.82 4.57
CA PRO A 113 14.20 -14.48 4.13
C PRO A 113 14.47 -14.37 2.62
N MET A 114 13.42 -14.38 1.80
CA MET A 114 13.49 -14.25 0.34
C MET A 114 13.61 -12.79 -0.13
N TYR A 115 13.16 -11.83 0.67
CA TYR A 115 13.01 -10.42 0.28
C TYR A 115 13.59 -9.52 1.38
N LYS A 116 14.83 -9.07 1.14
CA LYS A 116 15.60 -8.28 2.11
C LYS A 116 16.03 -6.95 1.51
N GLY A 117 16.37 -6.01 2.38
CA GLY A 117 16.96 -4.74 1.96
C GLY A 117 15.92 -3.84 1.31
N GLU A 118 16.15 -3.45 0.06
CA GLU A 118 15.24 -2.57 -0.70
C GLU A 118 13.91 -3.22 -1.05
N ASN A 119 13.86 -4.55 -1.04
CA ASN A 119 12.65 -5.36 -1.28
C ASN A 119 11.93 -5.75 0.01
N ALA A 120 12.36 -5.24 1.17
CA ALA A 120 11.68 -5.49 2.43
C ALA A 120 10.29 -4.81 2.41
N ASP A 121 9.31 -5.42 3.05
CA ASP A 121 8.00 -4.77 3.20
C ASP A 121 8.17 -3.52 4.08
N ILE A 122 7.47 -2.43 3.70
CA ILE A 122 7.41 -1.22 4.51
C ILE A 122 6.30 -1.39 5.54
N LEU A 123 6.61 -1.06 6.79
CA LEU A 123 5.64 -1.06 7.88
C LEU A 123 5.45 0.36 8.40
N ASP A 124 4.23 0.87 8.37
CA ASP A 124 3.91 2.20 8.91
C ASP A 124 2.90 2.07 10.05
N PHE A 125 3.12 2.82 11.13
CA PHE A 125 2.30 2.73 12.33
C PHE A 125 1.90 4.11 12.84
N ASN A 126 0.62 4.22 13.22
CA ASN A 126 0.08 5.37 13.94
C ASN A 126 -0.54 4.91 15.25
N ILE A 127 -0.28 5.64 16.33
CA ILE A 127 -0.86 5.37 17.64
C ILE A 127 -1.63 6.60 18.08
N TYR A 128 -2.93 6.44 18.29
CA TYR A 128 -3.80 7.52 18.74
C TYR A 128 -4.54 7.15 20.03
N LYS A 129 -4.82 8.20 20.82
CA LYS A 129 -5.47 8.07 22.12
C LYS A 129 -6.99 8.00 21.93
N THR A 130 -7.62 7.03 22.59
CA THR A 130 -9.08 6.94 22.64
C THR A 130 -9.67 7.87 23.71
N PRO A 131 -10.94 8.30 23.58
CA PRO A 131 -11.60 9.12 24.61
C PRO A 131 -11.66 8.47 25.99
N THR A 132 -11.66 7.14 26.07
CA THR A 132 -11.73 6.38 27.33
C THR A 132 -10.37 6.20 28.02
N GLY A 133 -9.28 6.68 27.41
CA GLY A 133 -7.93 6.66 27.99
C GLY A 133 -7.03 5.54 27.49
N GLY A 134 -7.57 4.54 26.77
CA GLY A 134 -6.78 3.55 26.04
C GLY A 134 -6.21 4.09 24.73
N SER A 135 -5.67 3.21 23.90
CA SER A 135 -5.09 3.56 22.61
C SER A 135 -5.59 2.65 21.48
N VAL A 136 -5.42 3.12 20.25
CA VAL A 136 -5.52 2.29 19.05
C VAL A 136 -4.20 2.37 18.32
N LEU A 137 -3.69 1.22 17.92
CA LEU A 137 -2.53 1.07 17.05
C LEU A 137 -3.04 0.73 15.65
N ARG A 138 -2.89 1.67 14.72
CA ARG A 138 -3.08 1.43 13.28
C ARG A 138 -1.76 0.97 12.69
N MET A 139 -1.80 -0.11 11.93
CA MET A 139 -0.62 -0.73 11.33
C MET A 139 -0.88 -0.98 9.86
N PHE A 140 0.10 -0.65 9.04
CA PHE A 140 0.09 -0.88 7.60
C PHE A 140 1.32 -1.66 7.18
N SER A 141 1.15 -2.56 6.22
CA SER A 141 2.23 -3.30 5.57
C SER A 141 2.04 -3.19 4.06
N LEU A 142 3.09 -2.78 3.36
CA LEU A 142 3.13 -2.70 1.90
C LEU A 142 4.27 -3.56 1.36
N SER A 143 3.96 -4.42 0.40
CA SER A 143 4.99 -5.10 -0.37
C SER A 143 5.63 -4.16 -1.38
N THR A 144 6.93 -3.94 -1.19
CA THR A 144 7.75 -3.09 -2.08
C THR A 144 8.27 -3.85 -3.30
N ILE A 145 8.16 -5.18 -3.28
CA ILE A 145 8.54 -6.03 -4.38
C ILE A 145 7.61 -5.73 -5.56
N HIS A 146 8.21 -5.38 -6.69
CA HIS A 146 7.50 -5.29 -7.95
C HIS A 146 6.69 -6.57 -8.21
N GLY A 147 5.49 -6.47 -8.75
CA GLY A 147 4.75 -7.69 -9.08
C GLY A 147 4.22 -8.47 -7.88
N ALA A 148 4.25 -7.92 -6.67
CA ALA A 148 3.70 -8.55 -5.47
C ALA A 148 2.17 -8.56 -5.49
N LEU A 149 1.59 -9.36 -6.38
CA LEU A 149 0.16 -9.62 -6.45
C LEU A 149 -0.12 -11.01 -5.88
N GLY A 150 -1.01 -11.11 -4.90
CA GLY A 150 -1.29 -12.37 -4.23
C GLY A 150 -0.12 -12.78 -3.32
N ASP A 151 0.20 -11.93 -2.35
CA ASP A 151 1.31 -12.07 -1.39
C ASP A 151 1.22 -13.26 -0.42
N ASN A 152 0.35 -14.24 -0.69
CA ASN A 152 0.07 -15.37 0.18
C ASN A 152 -0.34 -14.96 1.62
N GLY A 153 -0.85 -13.74 1.80
CA GLY A 153 -1.23 -13.19 3.10
C GLY A 153 -0.07 -12.65 3.93
N GLN A 154 1.13 -12.52 3.33
CA GLN A 154 2.33 -12.09 4.03
C GLN A 154 2.16 -10.73 4.73
N ASN A 155 1.53 -9.74 4.09
CA ASN A 155 1.30 -8.44 4.71
C ASN A 155 0.38 -8.54 5.94
N TYR A 156 -0.68 -9.35 5.90
CA TYR A 156 -1.51 -9.57 7.09
C TYR A 156 -0.72 -10.33 8.17
N LYS A 157 0.07 -11.33 7.77
CA LYS A 157 0.90 -12.11 8.70
C LYS A 157 1.89 -11.24 9.47
N ASN A 158 2.52 -10.28 8.80
CA ASN A 158 3.45 -9.32 9.42
C ASN A 158 2.76 -8.59 10.59
N LEU A 159 1.56 -8.07 10.34
CA LEU A 159 0.81 -7.25 11.30
C LEU A 159 0.17 -8.10 12.40
N ALA A 160 -0.36 -9.28 12.06
CA ALA A 160 -0.87 -10.25 13.01
C ALA A 160 0.23 -10.72 13.97
N TYR A 161 1.43 -10.99 13.46
CA TYR A 161 2.56 -11.40 14.29
C TYR A 161 2.92 -10.33 15.32
N LEU A 162 3.08 -9.06 14.91
CA LEU A 162 3.36 -7.95 15.84
C LEU A 162 2.22 -7.74 16.84
N SER A 163 0.96 -7.86 16.38
CA SER A 163 -0.21 -7.81 17.25
C SER A 163 -0.14 -8.85 18.35
N HIS A 164 0.15 -10.11 18.03
CA HIS A 164 0.25 -11.20 19.01
C HIS A 164 1.36 -10.98 20.03
N GLN A 165 2.43 -10.24 19.68
CA GLN A 165 3.48 -9.85 20.63
C GLN A 165 3.06 -8.72 21.57
N LEU A 166 2.11 -7.88 21.15
CA LEU A 166 1.57 -6.77 21.94
C LEU A 166 0.39 -7.22 22.81
N ASP A 167 -0.54 -7.96 22.23
CA ASP A 167 -1.71 -8.52 22.90
C ASP A 167 -2.15 -9.79 22.18
N ALA A 168 -1.99 -10.94 22.85
CA ALA A 168 -2.27 -12.26 22.30
C ALA A 168 -3.76 -12.55 22.11
N ASP A 169 -4.65 -11.81 22.80
CA ASP A 169 -6.08 -12.09 22.82
C ASP A 169 -6.88 -11.14 21.90
N ASN A 170 -6.25 -10.08 21.39
CA ASN A 170 -6.95 -9.08 20.59
C ASN A 170 -7.16 -9.49 19.13
N LYS A 171 -8.32 -9.09 18.62
CA LYS A 171 -8.68 -9.24 17.21
C LYS A 171 -8.27 -8.00 16.44
N LEU A 172 -7.56 -8.21 15.33
CA LEU A 172 -7.27 -7.15 14.36
C LEU A 172 -8.53 -6.79 13.56
N ALA A 173 -8.84 -5.50 13.53
CA ALA A 173 -9.85 -4.94 12.66
C ALA A 173 -9.22 -4.58 11.31
N VAL A 174 -9.54 -5.32 10.25
CA VAL A 174 -9.05 -5.01 8.91
C VAL A 174 -9.75 -3.77 8.38
N LYS A 175 -8.97 -2.82 7.84
CA LYS A 175 -9.47 -1.53 7.31
C LYS A 175 -9.30 -1.37 5.81
N HIS A 176 -8.22 -1.92 5.25
CA HIS A 176 -7.97 -1.91 3.81
C HIS A 176 -7.03 -3.06 3.43
N GLY A 177 -7.15 -3.59 2.21
CA GLY A 177 -6.35 -4.72 1.74
C GLY A 177 -6.56 -5.98 2.57
N CYS A 178 -5.49 -6.73 2.83
CA CYS A 178 -5.53 -7.99 3.58
C CYS A 178 -6.55 -9.00 2.99
N GLY A 179 -6.65 -9.07 1.66
CA GLY A 179 -7.58 -9.95 0.97
C GLY A 179 -9.05 -9.54 1.05
N MET A 180 -9.36 -8.36 1.61
CA MET A 180 -10.68 -7.77 1.41
C MET A 180 -10.87 -7.42 -0.06
N ARG A 181 -12.06 -7.72 -0.60
CA ARG A 181 -12.42 -7.16 -1.90
C ARG A 181 -12.59 -5.65 -1.74
N PRO A 182 -12.05 -4.84 -2.66
CA PRO A 182 -12.35 -3.42 -2.69
C PRO A 182 -13.85 -3.23 -2.60
N ALA A 183 -14.31 -2.35 -1.71
CA ALA A 183 -15.71 -1.97 -1.69
C ALA A 183 -16.05 -1.47 -3.10
N SER A 184 -17.04 -2.08 -3.75
CA SER A 184 -17.46 -1.66 -5.09
C SER A 184 -18.20 -0.33 -4.94
N THR A 185 -17.44 0.75 -4.75
CA THR A 185 -17.97 2.08 -4.50
C THR A 185 -18.37 2.71 -5.83
N THR A 186 -19.65 2.62 -6.15
CA THR A 186 -20.27 3.44 -7.21
C THR A 186 -20.42 4.90 -6.77
N SER A 187 -19.40 5.50 -6.13
CA SER A 187 -19.47 6.90 -5.69
C SER A 187 -19.07 7.81 -6.84
N SER A 188 -20.08 8.26 -7.58
CA SER A 188 -19.91 9.20 -8.69
C SER A 188 -19.83 10.65 -8.20
N ALA A 189 -18.70 11.07 -7.62
CA ALA A 189 -18.43 12.51 -7.43
C ALA A 189 -18.07 13.16 -8.78
N VAL A 190 -19.04 13.69 -9.53
CA VAL A 190 -18.78 14.29 -10.86
C VAL A 190 -17.95 15.57 -10.70
N PHE A 191 -16.70 15.54 -11.16
CA PHE A 191 -15.86 16.73 -11.30
C PHE A 191 -15.71 17.03 -12.79
N SER A 192 -15.96 18.27 -13.19
CA SER A 192 -15.82 18.72 -14.58
C SER A 192 -14.45 19.37 -14.76
N PRO A 193 -13.56 18.87 -15.63
CA PRO A 193 -12.28 19.52 -15.89
C PRO A 193 -12.48 20.72 -16.82
N THR A 194 -11.90 21.85 -16.45
CA THR A 194 -11.60 22.94 -17.40
C THR A 194 -10.27 22.62 -18.08
N ALA A 195 -10.24 22.68 -19.41
CA ALA A 195 -9.03 22.47 -20.21
C ALA A 195 -8.00 23.59 -19.99
N SER A 196 -7.22 23.49 -18.93
CA SER A 196 -5.99 24.25 -18.68
C SER A 196 -4.81 23.29 -18.64
N ASN A 197 -3.61 23.78 -18.95
CA ASN A 197 -2.38 23.01 -18.72
C ASN A 197 -2.42 22.42 -17.30
N PRO A 198 -2.05 21.14 -17.12
CA PRO A 198 -2.07 20.53 -15.80
C PRO A 198 -1.18 21.35 -14.88
N SER A 199 -1.70 21.67 -13.70
CA SER A 199 -0.90 22.27 -12.64
C SER A 199 0.26 21.35 -12.28
N PRO A 200 1.37 21.87 -11.71
CA PRO A 200 2.53 21.06 -11.36
C PRO A 200 2.15 19.82 -10.54
N SER A 201 2.86 18.70 -10.70
CA SER A 201 2.61 17.46 -9.94
C SER A 201 2.91 17.56 -8.43
N VAL A 202 3.37 18.72 -7.97
CA VAL A 202 3.75 18.99 -6.57
C VAL A 202 2.93 20.13 -5.99
N CYS A 203 2.52 20.00 -4.73
CA CYS A 203 1.70 20.98 -4.04
C CYS A 203 2.46 22.25 -3.62
N GLY A 204 3.77 22.14 -3.40
CA GLY A 204 4.63 23.27 -3.01
C GLY A 204 4.29 23.85 -1.62
N ASP A 205 4.72 25.08 -1.38
CA ASP A 205 4.65 25.71 -0.05
C ASP A 205 3.26 26.29 0.29
N ASP A 206 2.39 26.49 -0.69
CA ASP A 206 1.03 27.04 -0.52
C ASP A 206 -0.01 26.09 -1.17
N PRO A 207 -0.18 24.88 -0.60
CA PRO A 207 -1.01 23.81 -1.17
C PRO A 207 -2.46 24.23 -1.36
N ALA A 208 -2.99 25.12 -0.51
CA ALA A 208 -4.36 25.60 -0.59
C ALA A 208 -4.69 26.36 -1.89
N LYS A 209 -3.67 26.83 -2.62
CA LYS A 209 -3.83 27.54 -3.91
C LYS A 209 -3.52 26.66 -5.12
N VAL A 210 -3.11 25.42 -4.91
CA VAL A 210 -2.77 24.49 -5.98
C VAL A 210 -3.92 23.50 -6.15
N ALA A 211 -4.42 23.37 -7.39
CA ALA A 211 -5.49 22.43 -7.69
C ALA A 211 -5.08 21.01 -7.27
N ASP A 212 -6.04 20.24 -6.75
CA ASP A 212 -5.90 18.85 -6.27
C ASP A 212 -5.09 18.68 -4.97
N CYS A 213 -4.59 19.76 -4.36
CA CYS A 213 -3.86 19.71 -3.10
C CYS A 213 -4.75 19.92 -1.87
N GLU A 214 -6.07 20.05 -2.05
CA GLU A 214 -7.02 20.17 -0.94
C GLU A 214 -7.26 18.82 -0.20
N LYS A 215 -6.72 17.73 -0.74
CA LYS A 215 -6.98 16.34 -0.31
C LYS A 215 -5.96 15.81 0.69
N SER A 216 -5.66 16.60 1.72
CA SER A 216 -4.65 16.26 2.73
C SER A 216 -4.98 14.95 3.46
N ASP A 217 -4.08 13.97 3.38
CA ASP A 217 -4.24 12.68 4.05
C ASP A 217 -3.55 12.66 5.42
N MET A 218 -4.32 12.34 6.46
CA MET A 218 -3.87 12.34 7.85
C MET A 218 -3.45 10.94 8.30
N GLY A 219 -2.65 10.24 7.50
CA GLY A 219 -2.06 8.96 7.88
C GLY A 219 -2.99 7.77 7.67
N SER A 220 -3.68 7.71 6.53
CA SER A 220 -4.64 6.64 6.24
C SER A 220 -3.98 5.26 6.10
N CYS A 221 -2.68 5.20 5.83
CA CYS A 221 -1.89 3.97 5.78
C CYS A 221 -0.81 3.94 6.87
N GLY A 222 -1.02 4.55 8.04
CA GLY A 222 0.07 4.75 9.01
C GLY A 222 1.00 5.90 8.61
N ASN A 223 1.23 6.07 7.31
CA ASN A 223 1.65 7.31 6.68
C ASN A 223 0.57 7.83 5.73
N ALA A 224 0.78 9.03 5.16
CA ALA A 224 -0.11 9.52 4.11
C ALA A 224 -0.05 8.63 2.87
N CYS A 225 -1.23 8.27 2.37
CA CYS A 225 -1.37 7.46 1.17
C CYS A 225 -2.63 7.81 0.38
N CYS A 226 -2.66 7.36 -0.88
CA CYS A 226 -3.81 7.54 -1.73
C CYS A 226 -3.94 6.36 -2.70
N VAL A 227 -5.11 5.72 -2.74
CA VAL A 227 -5.47 4.69 -3.74
C VAL A 227 -6.60 5.25 -4.59
N VAL A 228 -6.41 5.27 -5.90
CA VAL A 228 -7.43 5.69 -6.87
C VAL A 228 -7.55 4.70 -8.02
N GLU A 229 -8.68 4.75 -8.71
CA GLU A 229 -8.93 4.01 -9.93
C GLU A 229 -9.32 4.93 -11.08
N LEU A 230 -8.87 4.53 -12.27
CA LEU A 230 -9.16 5.19 -13.53
C LEU A 230 -9.66 4.19 -14.56
N ALA A 231 -10.92 4.37 -14.99
CA ALA A 231 -11.56 3.47 -15.93
C ALA A 231 -11.35 3.94 -17.37
N PHE A 232 -10.94 3.01 -18.24
CA PHE A 232 -10.79 3.20 -19.66
C PHE A 232 -11.75 2.27 -20.41
N PRO A 233 -12.99 2.70 -20.68
CA PRO A 233 -14.02 1.82 -21.23
C PRO A 233 -13.70 1.31 -22.64
N ASN A 234 -12.85 2.03 -23.38
CA ASN A 234 -12.54 1.76 -24.79
C ASN A 234 -11.04 1.49 -25.05
N LEU A 235 -10.20 1.41 -24.01
CA LEU A 235 -8.78 1.07 -24.15
C LEU A 235 -8.50 -0.28 -23.50
N GLY A 236 -7.75 -1.12 -24.22
CA GLY A 236 -7.28 -2.39 -23.71
C GLY A 236 -6.18 -2.19 -22.67
N ALA A 237 -6.04 -3.17 -21.77
CA ALA A 237 -5.05 -3.11 -20.70
C ALA A 237 -3.60 -2.91 -21.20
N ALA A 238 -3.25 -3.44 -22.38
CA ALA A 238 -1.92 -3.29 -22.98
C ALA A 238 -1.62 -1.85 -23.43
N ASP A 239 -2.63 -1.13 -23.92
CA ASP A 239 -2.49 0.27 -24.35
C ASP A 239 -2.34 1.18 -23.13
N VAL A 240 -3.13 0.93 -22.07
CA VAL A 240 -3.02 1.62 -20.79
C VAL A 240 -1.66 1.37 -20.16
N TYR A 241 -1.20 0.11 -20.13
CA TYR A 241 0.12 -0.27 -19.65
C TYR A 241 1.23 0.49 -20.37
N SER A 242 1.21 0.46 -21.71
CA SER A 242 2.22 1.14 -22.53
C SER A 242 2.23 2.65 -22.28
N SER A 243 1.05 3.25 -22.09
CA SER A 243 0.91 4.69 -21.80
C SER A 243 1.50 5.05 -20.43
N VAL A 244 1.11 4.34 -19.36
CA VAL A 244 1.63 4.59 -18.00
C VAL A 244 3.15 4.41 -17.98
N LYS A 245 3.64 3.30 -18.53
CA LYS A 245 5.08 3.02 -18.60
C LYS A 245 5.83 4.10 -19.35
N SER A 246 5.32 4.55 -20.49
CA SER A 246 5.94 5.64 -21.25
C SER A 246 6.00 6.96 -20.47
N LEU A 247 5.00 7.30 -19.67
CA LEU A 247 5.02 8.50 -18.82
C LEU A 247 6.10 8.41 -17.73
N LEU A 248 6.24 7.23 -17.11
CA LEU A 248 7.24 6.99 -16.07
C LEU A 248 8.67 6.95 -16.64
N GLU A 249 8.88 6.28 -17.78
CA GLU A 249 10.20 6.18 -18.44
C GLU A 249 10.65 7.52 -19.03
N SER A 250 9.72 8.30 -19.59
CA SER A 250 10.02 9.65 -20.10
C SER A 250 10.23 10.69 -19.00
N LYS A 251 9.95 10.33 -17.73
CA LYS A 251 9.93 11.25 -16.60
C LYS A 251 9.05 12.46 -16.94
N VAL A 252 7.75 12.23 -17.13
CA VAL A 252 6.77 13.16 -17.75
C VAL A 252 6.92 14.66 -17.39
N ASP A 253 7.37 14.99 -16.17
CA ASP A 253 7.69 16.36 -15.74
C ASP A 253 9.04 16.48 -15.00
N GLY A 254 9.90 15.48 -15.14
CA GLY A 254 11.19 15.36 -14.46
C GLY A 254 11.11 14.83 -13.03
N THR A 255 9.90 14.64 -12.46
CA THR A 255 9.70 14.18 -11.08
C THR A 255 9.24 12.73 -10.96
N TYR A 256 8.66 12.18 -12.02
CA TYR A 256 8.30 10.76 -12.09
C TYR A 256 9.46 9.91 -12.59
N GLU A 257 9.51 8.67 -12.16
CA GLU A 257 10.48 7.68 -12.62
C GLU A 257 9.88 6.28 -12.62
N TYR A 258 10.15 5.52 -13.69
CA TYR A 258 9.85 4.09 -13.73
C TYR A 258 10.83 3.32 -12.83
N VAL A 259 10.29 2.43 -12.00
CA VAL A 259 11.11 1.53 -11.18
C VAL A 259 11.04 0.13 -11.77
N SER A 260 12.14 -0.30 -12.37
CA SER A 260 12.32 -1.71 -12.72
C SER A 260 12.44 -2.53 -11.43
N GLY A 261 11.71 -3.63 -11.33
CA GLY A 261 11.65 -4.45 -10.12
C GLY A 261 12.99 -4.98 -9.61
N GLY A 262 12.99 -5.35 -8.32
CA GLY A 262 14.14 -5.89 -7.60
C GLY A 262 14.56 -7.29 -8.07
N SER A 263 15.69 -7.84 -7.62
CA SER A 263 16.17 -9.15 -8.08
C SER A 263 15.52 -10.34 -7.35
N PRO A 264 14.98 -11.36 -8.04
CA PRO A 264 14.81 -11.44 -9.50
C PRO A 264 13.69 -10.51 -9.98
N ASN A 265 13.95 -9.76 -11.06
CA ASN A 265 13.02 -8.75 -11.59
C ASN A 265 11.74 -9.44 -12.09
N PRO A 266 10.62 -9.33 -11.36
CA PRO A 266 9.37 -9.90 -11.83
C PRO A 266 8.91 -9.12 -13.06
N VAL A 267 8.28 -9.83 -13.99
CA VAL A 267 7.78 -9.21 -15.22
C VAL A 267 6.50 -8.43 -14.94
N ASP A 268 6.36 -7.25 -15.56
CA ASP A 268 5.14 -6.44 -15.49
C ASP A 268 3.91 -7.19 -16.06
N ASP A 269 4.12 -8.07 -17.05
CA ASP A 269 3.06 -8.79 -17.75
C ASP A 269 2.56 -9.97 -16.93
N LEU A 270 1.34 -9.84 -16.40
CA LEU A 270 0.71 -10.85 -15.55
C LEU A 270 -0.11 -11.89 -16.32
N ARG A 271 -0.33 -11.69 -17.62
CA ARG A 271 -1.17 -12.59 -18.45
C ARG A 271 -0.70 -14.05 -18.45
N PRO A 272 0.62 -14.36 -18.42
CA PRO A 272 1.08 -15.74 -18.30
C PRO A 272 0.58 -16.47 -17.04
N PHE A 273 0.30 -15.74 -15.96
CA PHE A 273 -0.15 -16.30 -14.68
C PHE A 273 -1.67 -16.53 -14.60
N LYS A 274 -2.44 -16.00 -15.56
CA LYS A 274 -3.90 -16.21 -15.68
C LYS A 274 -4.68 -15.85 -14.41
N ILE A 275 -4.34 -14.71 -13.82
CA ILE A 275 -4.98 -14.20 -12.60
C ILE A 275 -6.36 -13.66 -12.98
N SER A 276 -7.42 -14.42 -12.66
CA SER A 276 -8.79 -14.10 -13.06
C SER A 276 -9.69 -13.67 -11.89
N GLN A 277 -9.15 -13.61 -10.67
CA GLN A 277 -9.87 -13.24 -9.45
C GLN A 277 -8.93 -12.46 -8.50
N PRO A 278 -9.47 -11.49 -7.72
CA PRO A 278 -10.84 -10.97 -7.79
C PRO A 278 -11.12 -10.24 -9.11
N GLU A 279 -10.08 -9.70 -9.74
CA GLU A 279 -10.14 -9.07 -11.06
C GLU A 279 -9.25 -9.81 -12.07
N GLU A 280 -9.47 -9.60 -13.36
CA GLU A 280 -8.66 -10.16 -14.45
C GLU A 280 -7.38 -9.31 -14.66
N PHE A 281 -6.46 -9.36 -13.71
CA PHE A 281 -5.20 -8.60 -13.75
C PHE A 281 -4.35 -8.98 -14.97
N GLN A 282 -3.90 -7.95 -15.69
CA GLN A 282 -3.13 -8.08 -16.93
C GLN A 282 -1.72 -7.57 -16.78
N PHE A 283 -1.54 -6.46 -16.05
CA PHE A 283 -0.24 -5.83 -15.84
C PHE A 283 -0.10 -5.27 -14.44
N ILE A 284 1.14 -5.19 -13.97
CA ILE A 284 1.54 -4.51 -12.75
C ILE A 284 2.84 -3.77 -13.01
N LEU A 285 3.01 -2.59 -12.42
CA LEU A 285 4.23 -1.83 -12.55
C LEU A 285 4.42 -0.89 -11.36
N GLN A 286 5.64 -0.37 -11.21
CA GLN A 286 5.99 0.54 -10.13
C GLN A 286 6.69 1.78 -10.67
N GLY A 287 6.56 2.86 -9.92
CA GLY A 287 7.26 4.10 -10.17
C GLY A 287 7.61 4.82 -8.87
N ARG A 288 8.19 6.01 -9.04
CA ARG A 288 8.44 6.96 -7.96
C ARG A 288 7.98 8.34 -8.38
N HIS A 289 7.62 9.16 -7.40
CA HIS A 289 7.40 10.58 -7.58
C HIS A 289 8.23 11.39 -6.58
N SER A 290 9.09 12.25 -7.10
CA SER A 290 9.98 13.08 -6.28
C SER A 290 9.39 14.48 -6.08
N ALA A 291 9.32 14.92 -4.83
CA ALA A 291 9.10 16.33 -4.50
C ALA A 291 10.44 17.08 -4.39
N PRO A 292 10.46 18.42 -4.43
CA PRO A 292 11.70 19.19 -4.30
C PRO A 292 12.53 18.85 -3.05
N GLN A 293 11.86 18.55 -1.94
CA GLN A 293 12.49 18.18 -0.66
C GLN A 293 12.77 16.67 -0.53
N TYR A 294 12.01 15.83 -1.24
CA TYR A 294 11.98 14.37 -1.06
C TYR A 294 12.24 13.67 -2.38
N LYS A 295 13.44 13.11 -2.53
CA LYS A 295 13.95 12.53 -3.79
C LYS A 295 14.55 11.15 -3.56
N GLY A 296 14.69 10.37 -4.64
CA GLY A 296 15.38 9.09 -4.62
C GLY A 296 14.68 8.09 -3.71
N GLU A 297 15.37 7.62 -2.68
CA GLU A 297 14.80 6.67 -1.70
C GLU A 297 13.71 7.29 -0.81
N ASN A 298 13.65 8.62 -0.71
CA ASN A 298 12.61 9.32 0.05
C ASN A 298 11.44 9.79 -0.83
N ALA A 299 11.50 9.54 -2.14
CA ALA A 299 10.41 9.83 -3.06
C ALA A 299 9.19 8.93 -2.74
N ASP A 300 8.00 9.39 -3.09
CA ASP A 300 6.77 8.60 -2.92
C ASP A 300 6.86 7.32 -3.77
N ILE A 301 6.35 6.20 -3.23
CA ILE A 301 6.20 4.95 -3.99
C ILE A 301 4.94 5.04 -4.80
N LEU A 302 5.04 4.70 -6.08
CA LEU A 302 3.88 4.50 -6.93
C LEU A 302 3.74 3.04 -7.30
N ASP A 303 2.58 2.47 -7.03
CA ASP A 303 2.23 1.11 -7.43
C ASP A 303 1.01 1.14 -8.35
N PHE A 304 1.05 0.37 -9.42
CA PHE A 304 0.05 0.35 -10.47
C PHE A 304 -0.38 -1.06 -10.77
N ALA A 305 -1.69 -1.31 -10.80
CA ALA A 305 -2.25 -2.56 -11.31
C ALA A 305 -3.28 -2.26 -12.41
N ILE A 306 -3.24 -3.04 -13.48
CA ILE A 306 -4.16 -2.89 -14.61
C ILE A 306 -4.92 -4.20 -14.78
N TYR A 307 -6.24 -4.13 -14.69
CA TYR A 307 -7.12 -5.27 -14.91
C TYR A 307 -8.13 -5.00 -16.02
N LYS A 308 -8.52 -6.08 -16.69
CA LYS A 308 -9.48 -6.04 -17.78
C LYS A 308 -10.90 -6.04 -17.24
N THR A 309 -11.78 -5.25 -17.85
CA THR A 309 -13.21 -5.27 -17.53
C THR A 309 -13.96 -6.29 -18.38
N SER A 310 -15.13 -6.73 -17.92
CA SER A 310 -16.00 -7.65 -18.67
C SER A 310 -16.47 -7.08 -20.01
N THR A 311 -16.47 -5.76 -20.18
CA THR A 311 -16.87 -5.07 -21.42
C THR A 311 -15.73 -4.94 -22.43
N GLY A 312 -14.52 -5.42 -22.09
CA GLY A 312 -13.34 -5.35 -22.96
C GLY A 312 -12.50 -4.08 -22.80
N GLY A 313 -12.89 -3.15 -21.91
CA GLY A 313 -12.05 -2.04 -21.48
C GLY A 313 -11.06 -2.46 -20.40
N SER A 314 -10.49 -1.48 -19.71
CA SER A 314 -9.56 -1.71 -18.59
C SER A 314 -9.76 -0.71 -17.47
N VAL A 315 -9.26 -1.06 -16.29
CA VAL A 315 -9.13 -0.13 -15.15
C VAL A 315 -7.68 -0.12 -14.72
N LEU A 316 -7.16 1.09 -14.51
CA LEU A 316 -5.88 1.35 -13.88
C LEU A 316 -6.12 1.70 -12.41
N ARG A 317 -5.66 0.85 -11.50
CA ARG A 317 -5.54 1.18 -10.08
C ARG A 317 -4.16 1.79 -9.85
N MET A 318 -4.13 2.92 -9.17
CA MET A 318 -2.91 3.64 -8.84
C MET A 318 -2.86 3.86 -7.34
N PHE A 319 -1.68 3.73 -6.78
CA PHE A 319 -1.39 3.98 -5.38
C PHE A 319 -0.19 4.90 -5.24
N SER A 320 -0.24 5.78 -4.25
CA SER A 320 0.87 6.61 -3.83
C SER A 320 1.03 6.50 -2.31
N LEU A 321 2.25 6.21 -1.85
CA LEU A 321 2.61 6.19 -0.43
C LEU A 321 3.79 7.12 -0.17
N SER A 322 3.63 8.01 0.81
CA SER A 322 4.75 8.79 1.33
C SER A 322 5.73 7.90 2.08
N ARG A 323 7.03 7.99 1.72
CA ARG A 323 8.09 7.19 2.35
C ARG A 323 8.75 7.86 3.54
N ILE A 324 8.43 9.12 3.79
CA ILE A 324 9.03 9.89 4.87
C ILE A 324 8.25 9.68 6.15
N HIS A 325 8.92 9.32 7.25
CA HIS A 325 8.29 9.42 8.56
C HIS A 325 7.84 10.87 8.80
N GLY A 326 6.80 11.08 9.58
CA GLY A 326 6.25 12.42 9.80
C GLY A 326 5.30 12.94 8.72
N ALA A 327 5.04 12.23 7.62
CA ALA A 327 4.10 12.67 6.56
C ALA A 327 2.61 12.53 6.96
N LEU A 328 2.29 12.87 8.20
CA LEU A 328 0.92 13.07 8.65
C LEU A 328 0.42 14.43 8.14
N GLY A 329 -0.58 14.44 7.26
CA GLY A 329 -1.05 15.67 6.63
C GLY A 329 -0.13 16.10 5.49
N ASP A 330 -0.03 15.26 4.47
CA ASP A 330 0.80 15.44 3.27
C ASP A 330 0.41 16.62 2.35
N ALA A 331 -0.50 17.49 2.82
CA ALA A 331 -1.03 18.60 2.05
C ALA A 331 -1.60 18.20 0.68
N GLY A 332 -2.10 16.97 0.57
CA GLY A 332 -2.72 16.42 -0.63
C GLY A 332 -1.73 15.94 -1.68
N GLN A 333 -0.43 15.87 -1.35
CA GLN A 333 0.62 15.49 -2.30
C GLN A 333 0.35 14.12 -2.94
N ASN A 334 -0.04 13.09 -2.18
CA ASN A 334 -0.29 11.77 -2.75
C ASN A 334 -1.45 11.77 -3.75
N TYR A 335 -2.55 12.47 -3.46
CA TYR A 335 -3.64 12.60 -4.43
C TYR A 335 -3.19 13.42 -5.66
N LYS A 336 -2.46 14.52 -5.43
CA LYS A 336 -1.94 15.37 -6.50
C LYS A 336 -1.09 14.59 -7.48
N THR A 337 -0.20 13.74 -6.96
CA THR A 337 0.67 12.86 -7.73
C THR A 337 -0.13 11.97 -8.68
N LEU A 338 -1.23 11.37 -8.21
CA LEU A 338 -2.06 10.46 -9.01
C LEU A 338 -3.00 11.22 -9.97
N ALA A 339 -3.55 12.36 -9.53
CA ALA A 339 -4.36 13.25 -10.36
C ALA A 339 -3.58 13.79 -11.56
N TYR A 340 -2.33 14.20 -11.35
CA TYR A 340 -1.46 14.65 -12.43
C TYR A 340 -1.27 13.56 -13.49
N LEU A 341 -0.92 12.32 -13.09
CA LEU A 341 -0.80 11.20 -14.03
C LEU A 341 -2.11 10.90 -14.76
N SER A 342 -3.24 10.95 -14.06
CA SER A 342 -4.58 10.79 -14.65
C SER A 342 -4.81 11.79 -15.79
N HIS A 343 -4.48 13.07 -15.56
CA HIS A 343 -4.63 14.11 -16.58
C HIS A 343 -3.72 13.91 -17.79
N GLN A 344 -2.53 13.32 -17.62
CA GLN A 344 -1.63 13.00 -18.73
C GLN A 344 -2.14 11.82 -19.57
N LEU A 345 -2.83 10.85 -18.92
CA LEU A 345 -3.40 9.68 -19.59
C LEU A 345 -4.70 10.03 -20.31
N ASP A 346 -5.58 10.79 -19.66
CA ASP A 346 -6.83 11.28 -20.21
C ASP A 346 -7.28 12.53 -19.45
N ALA A 347 -7.24 13.68 -20.13
CA ALA A 347 -7.59 14.98 -19.54
C ALA A 347 -9.03 15.08 -19.04
N ASN A 348 -9.94 14.23 -19.54
CA ASN A 348 -11.34 14.19 -19.14
C ASN A 348 -11.65 13.09 -18.12
N SER A 349 -10.63 12.32 -17.74
CA SER A 349 -10.81 11.17 -16.88
C SER A 349 -11.10 11.60 -15.45
N LYS A 350 -11.89 10.78 -14.77
CA LYS A 350 -12.31 11.02 -13.40
C LYS A 350 -11.75 9.92 -12.51
N LEU A 351 -10.96 10.34 -11.53
CA LEU A 351 -10.45 9.45 -10.50
C LEU A 351 -11.56 9.04 -9.54
N THR A 352 -11.63 7.74 -9.26
CA THR A 352 -12.45 7.17 -8.18
C THR A 352 -11.52 6.88 -7.01
N VAL A 353 -11.73 7.54 -5.87
CA VAL A 353 -10.94 7.26 -4.67
C VAL A 353 -11.38 5.94 -4.06
N GLN A 354 -10.42 5.04 -3.83
CA GLN A 354 -10.63 3.74 -3.21
C GLN A 354 -10.23 3.74 -1.73
N HIS A 355 -9.17 4.46 -1.36
CA HIS A 355 -8.71 4.59 0.03
C HIS A 355 -7.79 5.82 0.20
N GLY A 356 -7.78 6.40 1.40
CA GLY A 356 -6.96 7.57 1.71
C GLY A 356 -7.34 8.81 0.90
N CYS A 357 -6.33 9.53 0.39
CA CYS A 357 -6.52 10.74 -0.41
C CYS A 357 -7.32 11.85 0.32
N GLY A 358 -7.12 11.99 1.63
CA GLY A 358 -7.85 12.96 2.46
C GLY A 358 -9.35 12.69 2.59
N SER A 359 -9.83 11.54 2.11
CA SER A 359 -11.17 11.07 2.44
C SER A 359 -11.18 10.77 3.94
N ALA A 360 -12.16 11.31 4.68
CA ALA A 360 -12.38 10.85 6.03
C ALA A 360 -12.53 9.33 5.95
N ILE A 361 -11.73 8.58 6.71
CA ILE A 361 -11.96 7.15 6.92
C ILE A 361 -13.40 7.09 7.42
N GLU A 362 -14.34 6.69 6.57
CA GLU A 362 -15.73 6.57 6.98
C GLU A 362 -15.69 5.67 8.21
N LYS A 363 -16.10 6.21 9.36
CA LYS A 363 -16.25 5.46 10.60
C LYS A 363 -17.41 4.51 10.37
N GLU A 364 -17.18 3.47 9.58
CA GLU A 364 -18.12 2.39 9.38
C GLU A 364 -18.11 1.61 10.69
N LEU A 365 -19.00 2.06 11.59
CA LEU A 365 -19.32 1.39 12.83
C LEU A 365 -20.11 0.12 12.47
N GLN A 366 -19.45 -0.86 11.83
CA GLN A 366 -20.00 -2.20 11.73
C GLN A 366 -19.86 -2.87 13.08
N VAL A 367 -20.84 -2.58 13.95
CA VAL A 367 -21.18 -3.44 15.09
C VAL A 367 -21.70 -4.75 14.49
N LEU A 368 -20.86 -5.79 14.49
CA LEU A 368 -21.28 -7.18 14.34
C LEU A 368 -21.33 -7.84 15.73
#